data_AF-A0ABC8ULQ1-F1
#
_entry.id   AF-A0ABC8ULQ1-F1
#
_cell.length_a   1.000
_cell.length_b   1.000
_cell.length_c   1.000
_cell.angle_alpha   90.00
_cell.angle_beta   90.00
_cell.angle_gamma   90.00
#
_symmetry.space_group_name_H-M   'P 1'
#
loop_
_entity.id
_entity.type
_entity.pdbx_description
1 polymer ?
#
loop_
_entity_poly.entity_id
_entity_poly.type
_entity_poly.pdbx_seq_one_letter_code
_entity_poly.pdbx_strand_id
1 'polypeptide(L)'
;MVLPLLKLGTLALKTLSKPIASRLKAEAGKHPKFRNIIVNMAQANHRITTTMQRRIYGHATDVEIRPLNEEKAVQAAVDLLGEFFVFSVAVVALFFEVQRNSRSEARKEELRKKELEDNVQLFSFPLYNYRQVFDPLIV
;
A
#
# COMPACT_ATOMS: atom_id res chain seq x y z
N MET A 1 -12.01 -3.25 5.14
CA MET A 1 -12.07 -4.73 5.04
C MET A 1 -10.75 -5.26 4.47
N VAL A 2 -9.67 -5.27 5.25
CA VAL A 2 -8.30 -5.55 4.75
C VAL A 2 -7.96 -7.06 4.76
N LEU A 3 -8.60 -7.81 5.65
CA LEU A 3 -8.43 -9.26 5.83
C LEU A 3 -8.63 -10.09 4.54
N PRO A 4 -9.66 -9.84 3.69
CA PRO A 4 -9.85 -10.60 2.47
C PRO A 4 -8.72 -10.43 1.44
N LEU A 5 -8.23 -9.21 1.24
CA LEU A 5 -7.16 -8.94 0.27
C LEU A 5 -5.83 -9.55 0.71
N LEU A 6 -5.48 -9.45 2.00
CA LEU A 6 -4.30 -10.11 2.53
C LEU A 6 -4.36 -11.62 2.32
N LYS A 7 -5.49 -12.27 2.63
CA LYS A 7 -5.68 -13.71 2.42
C LYS A 7 -5.54 -14.12 0.95
N LEU A 8 -6.11 -13.33 0.03
CA LEU A 8 -5.96 -13.55 -1.41
C LEU A 8 -4.52 -13.39 -1.86
N GLY A 9 -3.81 -12.38 -1.35
CA GLY A 9 -2.39 -12.16 -1.60
C GLY A 9 -1.52 -13.34 -1.14
N THR A 10 -1.75 -13.85 0.08
CA THR A 10 -0.99 -15.00 0.60
C THR A 10 -1.28 -16.29 -0.19
N LEU A 11 -2.52 -16.48 -0.65
CA LEU A 11 -2.90 -17.63 -1.46
C LEU A 11 -2.28 -17.53 -2.87
N ALA A 12 -2.35 -16.35 -3.50
CA ALA A 12 -1.73 -16.10 -4.80
C ALA A 12 -0.21 -16.31 -4.74
N LEU A 13 0.45 -15.85 -3.67
CA LEU A 13 1.85 -16.14 -3.40
C LEU A 13 2.09 -17.65 -3.40
N LYS A 14 1.37 -18.40 -2.55
CA LYS A 14 1.54 -19.85 -2.44
C LYS A 14 1.33 -20.60 -3.77
N THR A 15 0.37 -20.15 -4.58
CA THR A 15 0.04 -20.75 -5.88
C THR A 15 1.07 -20.40 -6.95
N LEU A 16 1.60 -19.18 -6.95
CA LEU A 16 2.51 -18.68 -7.99
C LEU A 16 3.99 -18.91 -7.65
N SER A 17 4.38 -19.02 -6.38
CA SER A 17 5.78 -19.17 -5.97
C SER A 17 6.45 -20.41 -6.55
N LYS A 18 5.78 -21.57 -6.56
CA LYS A 18 6.34 -22.81 -7.12
C LYS A 18 6.60 -22.74 -8.64
N PRO A 19 5.61 -22.38 -9.48
CA PRO A 19 5.85 -22.26 -10.91
C PRO A 19 6.82 -21.12 -11.26
N ILE A 20 6.82 -20.01 -10.50
CA ILE A 20 7.80 -18.92 -10.69
C ILE A 20 9.21 -19.41 -10.36
N ALA A 21 9.43 -20.09 -9.24
CA ALA A 21 10.73 -20.67 -8.90
C ALA A 21 11.25 -21.64 -9.96
N SER A 22 10.38 -22.53 -10.43
CA SER A 22 10.73 -23.49 -11.48
C SER A 22 11.13 -22.79 -12.78
N ARG A 23 10.40 -21.74 -13.18
CA ARG A 23 10.74 -20.94 -14.37
C ARG A 23 12.00 -20.12 -14.19
N LEU A 24 12.19 -19.46 -13.05
CA LEU A 24 13.41 -18.69 -12.77
C LEU A 24 14.65 -19.59 -12.77
N LYS A 25 14.55 -20.81 -12.20
CA LYS A 25 15.64 -21.80 -12.25
C LYS A 25 15.92 -22.26 -13.69
N ALA A 26 14.88 -22.57 -14.46
CA ALA A 26 15.03 -22.98 -15.86
C ALA A 26 15.64 -21.87 -16.72
N GLU A 27 15.25 -20.62 -16.51
CA GLU A 27 15.71 -19.47 -17.28
C GLU A 27 17.14 -19.05 -16.88
N ALA A 28 17.47 -19.12 -15.58
CA ALA A 28 18.84 -18.91 -15.09
C ALA A 28 19.81 -19.97 -15.61
N GLY A 29 19.35 -21.21 -15.82
CA GLY A 29 20.14 -22.26 -16.45
C GLY A 29 20.42 -22.01 -17.95
N LYS A 30 19.53 -21.29 -18.64
CA LYS A 30 19.63 -21.02 -20.08
C LYS A 30 20.36 -19.72 -20.40
N HIS A 31 20.15 -18.68 -19.59
CA HIS A 31 20.66 -17.34 -19.87
C HIS A 31 21.63 -16.86 -18.78
N PRO A 32 22.96 -16.85 -19.06
CA PRO A 32 23.96 -16.46 -18.06
C PRO A 32 23.84 -15.00 -17.61
N LYS A 33 23.38 -14.09 -18.49
CA LYS A 33 23.08 -12.69 -18.11
C LYS A 33 21.95 -12.63 -17.09
N PHE A 34 20.88 -13.39 -17.31
CA PHE A 34 19.73 -13.45 -16.41
C PHE A 34 20.11 -14.05 -15.06
N ARG A 35 20.89 -15.14 -15.07
CA ARG A 35 21.47 -15.73 -13.86
C ARG A 35 22.25 -14.71 -13.04
N ASN A 36 23.14 -13.96 -13.67
CA ASN A 36 23.95 -12.96 -12.97
C ASN A 36 23.09 -11.85 -12.35
N ILE A 37 22.02 -11.43 -13.01
CA ILE A 37 21.08 -10.44 -12.45
C ILE A 37 20.40 -10.99 -11.19
N ILE A 38 19.84 -12.20 -11.25
CA ILE A 38 19.17 -12.84 -10.12
C ILE A 38 20.13 -13.03 -8.94
N VAL A 39 21.31 -13.57 -9.21
CA VAL A 39 22.32 -13.81 -8.17
C VAL A 39 22.76 -12.49 -7.56
N ASN A 40 23.07 -11.47 -8.37
CA ASN A 40 23.49 -10.17 -7.85
C ASN A 40 22.39 -9.51 -6.99
N MET A 41 21.13 -9.61 -7.42
CA MET A 41 19.99 -9.09 -6.64
C MET A 41 19.83 -9.83 -5.32
N ALA A 42 19.92 -11.17 -5.33
CA ALA A 42 19.83 -11.98 -4.12
C ALA A 42 20.99 -11.69 -3.15
N GLN A 43 22.21 -11.54 -3.66
CA GLN A 43 23.39 -11.22 -2.84
C GLN A 43 23.31 -9.79 -2.28
N ALA A 44 22.86 -8.82 -3.08
CA ALA A 44 22.67 -7.45 -2.62
C ALA A 44 21.63 -7.40 -1.50
N ASN A 45 20.48 -8.05 -1.70
CA ASN A 45 19.44 -8.14 -0.67
C ASN A 45 19.98 -8.80 0.61
N HIS A 46 20.65 -9.94 0.48
CA HIS A 46 21.22 -10.64 1.63
C HIS A 46 22.23 -9.79 2.41
N ARG A 47 23.10 -9.05 1.70
CA ARG A 47 24.05 -8.13 2.33
C ARG A 47 23.33 -7.01 3.07
N ILE A 48 22.37 -6.35 2.43
CA ILE A 48 21.59 -5.26 3.03
C ILE A 48 20.86 -5.75 4.28
N THR A 49 20.11 -6.84 4.19
CA THR A 49 19.36 -7.40 5.33
C THR A 49 20.28 -7.75 6.49
N THR A 50 21.39 -8.44 6.22
CA THR A 50 22.36 -8.86 7.26
C THR A 50 23.04 -7.66 7.91
N THR A 51 23.46 -6.67 7.13
CA THR A 51 24.08 -5.44 7.65
C THR A 51 23.09 -4.63 8.48
N MET A 52 21.85 -4.48 8.00
CA MET A 52 20.80 -3.74 8.70
C MET A 52 20.44 -4.42 10.01
N GLN A 53 20.27 -5.75 10.00
CA GLN A 53 20.04 -6.55 11.20
C GLN A 53 21.18 -6.34 12.21
N ARG A 54 22.43 -6.49 11.80
CA ARG A 54 23.58 -6.31 12.72
C ARG A 54 23.65 -4.90 13.32
N ARG A 55 23.36 -3.86 12.53
CA ARG A 55 23.31 -2.47 13.01
C ARG A 55 22.22 -2.26 14.06
N ILE A 56 21.03 -2.83 13.84
CA ILE A 56 19.91 -2.69 14.77
C ILE A 56 20.17 -3.45 16.09
N TYR A 57 20.77 -4.64 16.02
CA TYR A 57 21.04 -5.48 17.19
C TYR A 57 22.39 -5.21 17.87
N GLY A 58 23.14 -4.19 17.44
CA GLY A 58 24.44 -3.82 18.03
C GLY A 58 25.53 -4.88 17.84
N HIS A 59 25.37 -5.81 16.90
CA HIS A 59 26.37 -6.84 16.59
C HIS A 59 27.49 -6.26 15.72
N ALA A 60 28.70 -6.81 15.86
CA ALA A 60 29.85 -6.44 15.05
C ALA A 60 29.51 -6.59 13.55
N THR A 61 29.56 -5.47 12.82
CA THR A 61 29.20 -5.44 11.40
C THR A 61 30.33 -5.96 10.50
N ASP A 62 31.52 -6.18 11.08
CA ASP A 62 32.80 -6.44 10.40
C ASP A 62 33.02 -7.91 9.97
N VAL A 63 32.06 -8.80 10.24
CA VAL A 63 32.15 -10.21 9.83
C VAL A 63 31.79 -10.37 8.36
N GLU A 64 32.65 -11.01 7.57
CA GLU A 64 32.41 -11.30 6.16
C GLU A 64 31.06 -12.01 5.94
N ILE A 65 30.23 -11.45 5.06
CA ILE A 65 28.94 -12.03 4.70
C ILE A 65 29.17 -13.09 3.63
N ARG A 66 29.02 -14.36 4.01
CA ARG A 66 29.19 -15.50 3.10
C ARG A 66 28.18 -15.39 1.95
N PRO A 67 28.63 -15.49 0.69
CA PRO A 67 27.72 -15.41 -0.45
C PRO A 67 26.76 -16.61 -0.46
N LEU A 68 25.53 -16.37 -0.89
CA LEU A 68 24.55 -17.42 -1.17
C LEU A 68 25.05 -18.35 -2.29
N ASN A 69 24.76 -19.66 -2.17
CA ASN A 69 24.94 -20.58 -3.29
C ASN A 69 23.85 -20.35 -4.36
N GLU A 70 24.04 -20.90 -5.56
CA GLU A 70 23.16 -20.63 -6.70
C GLU A 70 21.70 -21.00 -6.42
N GLU A 71 21.46 -22.15 -5.78
CA GLU A 71 20.10 -22.58 -5.44
C GLU A 71 19.41 -21.65 -4.43
N LYS A 72 20.12 -21.22 -3.38
CA LYS A 72 19.58 -20.28 -2.39
C LYS A 72 19.41 -18.88 -2.97
N ALA A 73 20.26 -18.47 -3.91
CA ALA A 73 20.12 -17.18 -4.59
C ALA A 73 18.84 -17.15 -5.45
N VAL A 74 18.55 -18.23 -6.19
CA VAL A 74 17.31 -18.37 -6.94
C VAL A 74 16.10 -18.39 -6.00
N GLN A 75 16.16 -19.14 -4.90
CA GLN A 75 15.08 -19.17 -3.91
C GLN A 75 14.82 -17.78 -3.30
N ALA A 76 15.88 -17.09 -2.87
CA ALA A 76 15.79 -15.74 -2.32
C ALA A 76 15.20 -14.74 -3.31
N ALA A 77 15.51 -14.87 -4.61
CA ALA A 77 14.91 -14.02 -5.64
C ALA A 77 13.42 -14.30 -5.85
N VAL A 78 12.99 -15.57 -5.79
CA VAL A 78 11.56 -15.94 -5.84
C VAL A 78 10.82 -15.34 -4.65
N ASP A 79 11.37 -15.50 -3.45
CA ASP A 79 10.74 -15.03 -2.22
C ASP A 79 10.61 -13.51 -2.23
N LEU A 80 11.68 -12.80 -2.66
CA LEU A 80 11.67 -11.34 -2.83
C LEU A 80 10.63 -10.86 -3.85
N LEU A 81 10.53 -11.51 -5.02
CA LEU A 81 9.52 -11.17 -6.03
C LEU A 81 8.11 -11.42 -5.53
N GLY A 82 7.91 -12.49 -4.77
CA GLY A 82 6.64 -12.82 -4.15
C GLY A 82 6.21 -11.79 -3.11
N GLU A 83 7.11 -11.38 -2.24
CA GLU A 83 6.87 -10.34 -1.25
C GLU A 83 6.56 -8.99 -1.92
N PHE A 84 7.33 -8.61 -2.94
CA PHE A 84 7.08 -7.42 -3.73
C PHE A 84 5.70 -7.43 -4.39
N PHE A 85 5.28 -8.58 -4.94
CA PHE A 85 3.94 -8.73 -5.52
C PHE A 85 2.84 -8.48 -4.48
N VAL A 86 2.91 -9.14 -3.32
CA VAL A 86 1.90 -8.96 -2.26
C VAL A 86 1.88 -7.51 -1.76
N PHE A 87 3.06 -6.91 -1.57
CA PHE A 87 3.18 -5.51 -1.19
C PHE A 87 2.57 -4.58 -2.24
N SER A 88 2.82 -4.82 -3.53
CA SER A 88 2.24 -4.00 -4.61
C SER A 88 0.71 -4.05 -4.64
N VAL A 89 0.12 -5.24 -4.42
CA VAL A 89 -1.33 -5.41 -4.33
C VAL A 89 -1.89 -4.62 -3.14
N ALA A 90 -1.22 -4.68 -1.98
CA ALA A 90 -1.62 -3.92 -0.80
C ALA A 90 -1.54 -2.41 -1.03
N VAL A 91 -0.45 -1.94 -1.66
CA VAL A 91 -0.27 -0.53 -2.03
C VAL A 91 -1.38 -0.07 -2.99
N VAL A 92 -1.65 -0.82 -4.06
CA VAL A 92 -2.73 -0.49 -5.01
C VAL A 92 -4.09 -0.43 -4.32
N ALA A 93 -4.38 -1.40 -3.43
CA ALA A 93 -5.63 -1.40 -2.66
C ALA A 93 -5.74 -0.18 -1.75
N LEU A 94 -4.65 0.21 -1.07
CA LEU A 94 -4.60 1.40 -0.23
C LEU A 94 -4.84 2.67 -1.06
N PHE A 95 -4.15 2.82 -2.18
CA PHE A 95 -4.35 3.95 -3.10
C PHE A 95 -5.81 4.01 -3.58
N PHE A 96 -6.40 2.87 -3.93
CA PHE A 96 -7.80 2.79 -4.33
C PHE A 96 -8.76 3.18 -3.19
N GLU A 97 -8.48 2.76 -1.96
CA GLU A 97 -9.25 3.14 -0.78
C GLU A 97 -9.16 4.64 -0.52
N VAL A 98 -7.96 5.24 -0.56
CA VAL A 98 -7.76 6.69 -0.39
C VAL A 98 -8.49 7.49 -1.48
N GLN A 99 -8.36 7.07 -2.74
CA GLN A 99 -9.05 7.72 -3.87
C GLN A 99 -10.57 7.62 -3.72
N ARG A 100 -11.09 6.45 -3.32
CA ARG A 100 -12.53 6.25 -3.09
C ARG A 100 -13.03 7.03 -1.87
N ASN A 101 -12.27 7.06 -0.78
CA ASN A 101 -12.67 7.69 0.48
C ASN A 101 -12.77 9.22 0.32
N SER A 102 -11.82 9.84 -0.40
CA SER A 102 -11.89 11.28 -0.69
C SER A 102 -13.21 11.71 -1.38
N ARG A 103 -13.72 10.92 -2.33
CA ARG A 103 -15.03 11.16 -2.99
C ARG A 103 -16.23 10.93 -2.08
N SER A 104 -16.07 10.15 -1.01
CA SER A 104 -17.12 9.89 -0.03
C SER A 104 -17.14 10.98 1.04
N GLU A 105 -15.98 11.49 1.45
CA GLU A 105 -15.87 12.56 2.44
C GLU A 105 -16.33 13.90 1.88
N ALA A 106 -15.93 14.25 0.65
CA ALA A 106 -16.42 15.46 -0.03
C ALA A 106 -17.96 15.51 -0.10
N ARG A 107 -18.61 14.38 -0.41
CA ARG A 107 -20.08 14.30 -0.43
C ARG A 107 -20.72 14.46 0.95
N LYS A 108 -20.07 13.96 2.00
CA LYS A 108 -20.56 14.13 3.38
C LYS A 108 -20.41 15.59 3.84
N GLU A 109 -19.35 16.28 3.43
CA GLU A 109 -19.17 17.70 3.72
C GLU A 109 -20.18 18.56 2.96
N GLU A 110 -20.45 18.27 1.69
CA GLU A 110 -21.50 18.94 0.91
C GLU A 110 -22.89 18.76 1.54
N LEU A 111 -23.22 17.54 1.98
CA LEU A 111 -24.47 17.27 2.69
C LEU A 111 -24.55 18.05 4.02
N ARG A 112 -23.49 18.05 4.83
CA ARG A 112 -23.47 18.84 6.08
C ARG A 112 -23.59 20.34 5.82
N LYS A 113 -22.97 20.87 4.77
CA LYS A 113 -23.11 22.28 4.39
C LYS A 113 -24.54 22.62 4.01
N LYS A 114 -25.20 21.78 3.21
CA LYS A 114 -26.62 21.94 2.87
C LYS A 114 -27.52 21.88 4.12
N GLU A 115 -27.30 20.92 5.02
CA GLU A 115 -28.05 20.84 6.28
C GLU A 115 -27.88 22.09 7.15
N LEU A 116 -26.68 22.68 7.20
CA LEU A 116 -26.44 23.95 7.89
C LEU A 116 -27.14 25.13 7.21
N GLU A 117 -27.08 25.22 5.89
CA GLU A 117 -27.75 26.26 5.11
C GLU A 117 -29.28 26.19 5.26
N ASP A 118 -29.85 24.99 5.18
CA ASP A 118 -31.28 24.74 5.38
C ASP A 118 -31.71 25.09 6.80
N ASN A 119 -30.91 24.74 7.82
CA ASN A 119 -31.17 25.13 9.21
C ASN A 119 -31.12 26.65 9.39
N VAL A 120 -30.11 27.32 8.83
CA VAL A 120 -30.00 28.79 8.89
C VAL A 120 -31.18 29.45 8.19
N GLN A 121 -31.63 28.93 7.04
CA GLN A 121 -32.84 29.42 6.37
C GLN A 121 -34.10 29.20 7.21
N LEU A 122 -34.26 28.01 7.81
CA LEU A 122 -35.39 27.68 8.66
C LEU A 122 -35.48 28.61 9.88
N PHE A 123 -34.35 28.95 10.51
CA PHE A 123 -34.32 29.91 11.62
C PHE A 123 -34.49 31.37 11.15
N SER A 124 -34.09 31.69 9.92
CA SER A 124 -34.27 33.03 9.35
C SER A 124 -35.71 33.30 8.93
N PHE A 125 -36.47 32.28 8.52
CA PHE A 125 -37.85 32.42 8.01
C PHE A 125 -38.82 33.07 9.01
N PRO A 126 -38.87 32.65 10.30
CA PRO A 126 -39.67 33.33 11.31
C PRO A 126 -39.18 34.76 11.56
N LEU A 127 -37.86 34.98 11.65
CA LEU A 127 -37.29 36.31 11.94
C LEU A 127 -37.55 37.33 10.81
N TYR A 128 -37.52 36.88 9.55
CA TYR A 128 -37.85 37.72 8.39
C TYR A 128 -39.32 38.11 8.39
N ASN A 129 -40.20 37.16 8.74
CA ASN A 129 -41.64 37.39 8.86
C ASN A 129 -41.98 38.31 10.06
N TYR A 130 -41.34 38.13 11.21
CA TYR A 130 -41.50 39.03 12.37
C TYR A 130 -41.00 40.44 12.07
N ARG A 131 -39.89 40.60 11.33
CA ARG A 131 -39.38 41.92 10.94
C ARG A 131 -40.33 42.65 10.00
N GLN A 132 -40.93 41.97 9.02
CA GLN A 132 -41.94 42.57 8.13
C GLN A 132 -43.24 42.99 8.86
N VAL A 133 -43.61 42.29 9.93
CA VAL A 133 -44.82 42.60 10.72
C VAL A 133 -44.60 43.76 11.70
N PHE A 134 -43.38 43.95 12.22
CA PHE A 134 -43.08 44.97 13.24
C PHE A 134 -42.45 46.27 12.71
N ASP A 135 -42.15 46.37 11.41
CA ASP A 135 -41.49 47.55 10.80
C ASP A 135 -42.39 48.37 9.82
N PRO A 136 -43.65 48.76 10.16
CA PRO A 136 -44.44 49.67 9.31
C PRO A 136 -44.20 51.16 9.60
N LEU A 137 -43.13 51.57 10.31
CA LEU A 137 -43.00 52.94 10.82
C LEU A 137 -41.58 53.52 10.67
N ILE A 138 -41.08 53.58 9.44
CA ILE A 138 -40.11 54.61 9.03
C ILE A 138 -40.52 55.13 7.64
N VAL A 139 -41.46 56.08 7.64
CA VAL A 139 -41.60 57.15 6.63
C VAL A 139 -41.84 58.45 7.40
#